data_AF-A0A7C3PIH0-F1
#
_entry.id   AF-A0A7C3PIH0-F1
#
_cell.length_a   1.000
_cell.length_b   1.000
_cell.length_c   1.000
_cell.angle_alpha   90.00
_cell.angle_beta   90.00
_cell.angle_gamma   90.00
#
_symmetry.space_group_name_H-M   'P 1'
#
loop_
_entity.id
_entity.type
_entity.pdbx_description
1 polymer ?
#
loop_
_entity_poly.entity_id
_entity_poly.type
_entity_poly.pdbx_seq_one_letter_code
_entity_poly.pdbx_strand_id
1 'polypeptide(L)'
;MPVQSVTHLLETGEIMVMGHVEDVLTVTGQRVSRVDAVAGQEQPNPSAIHVNFEILKKGEHPVTPKILVLALSPSDVLELGILLVATAIEDKTSTEVSETKEHLSQRVVDLQQTMPFVIGYNRELNNDPKEWLDN
;
A
#
# COMPACT_ATOMS: atom_id res chain seq x y z
N MET A 1 -8.60 -19.10 -5.85
CA MET A 1 -7.30 -18.91 -5.15
C MET A 1 -7.41 -17.67 -4.28
N PRO A 2 -6.83 -17.63 -3.07
CA PRO A 2 -6.94 -16.47 -2.18
C PRO A 2 -6.10 -15.29 -2.69
N VAL A 3 -6.66 -14.08 -2.60
CA VAL A 3 -5.96 -12.82 -2.83
C VAL A 3 -4.86 -12.68 -1.77
N GLN A 4 -3.61 -12.47 -2.17
CA GLN A 4 -2.57 -12.04 -1.23
C GLN A 4 -2.68 -10.52 -1.08
N SER A 5 -2.87 -10.09 0.17
CA SER A 5 -2.86 -8.67 0.50
C SER A 5 -2.05 -8.44 1.77
N VAL A 6 -1.22 -7.41 1.76
CA VAL A 6 -0.46 -6.95 2.93
C VAL A 6 -0.98 -5.58 3.30
N THR A 7 -1.36 -5.39 4.56
CA THR A 7 -1.91 -4.12 5.07
C THR A 7 -1.09 -3.61 6.23
N HIS A 8 -0.73 -2.33 6.16
CA HIS A 8 -0.05 -1.60 7.24
C HIS A 8 -0.92 -0.44 7.72
N LEU A 9 -0.86 -0.16 9.02
CA LEU A 9 -1.47 1.04 9.59
C LEU A 9 -0.67 2.27 9.12
N LEU A 10 -1.37 3.32 8.71
CA LEU A 10 -0.79 4.61 8.37
C LEU A 10 -1.34 5.62 9.35
N GLU A 11 -0.49 6.08 10.27
CA GLU A 11 -0.85 7.11 11.23
C GLU A 11 -0.33 8.47 10.72
N THR A 12 -1.24 9.39 10.44
CA THR A 12 -0.90 10.78 10.09
C THR A 12 -1.63 11.75 11.00
N GLY A 13 -1.11 12.97 11.11
CA GLY A 13 -1.90 14.10 11.58
C GLY A 13 -3.00 14.49 10.57
N GLU A 14 -3.67 15.61 10.83
CA GLU A 14 -4.60 16.22 9.88
C GLU A 14 -3.84 16.71 8.63
N ILE A 15 -4.19 16.19 7.47
CA ILE A 15 -3.65 16.57 6.17
C ILE A 15 -4.68 17.44 5.46
N MET A 16 -4.27 18.62 5.01
CA MET A 16 -5.10 19.47 4.18
C MET A 16 -4.94 19.08 2.71
N VAL A 17 -6.03 18.69 2.07
CA VAL A 17 -6.11 18.34 0.65
C VAL A 17 -6.89 19.43 -0.07
N MET A 18 -6.30 19.97 -1.13
CA MET A 18 -6.93 20.99 -1.97
C MET A 18 -7.23 20.38 -3.34
N GLY A 19 -8.51 20.39 -3.72
CA GLY A 19 -8.96 20.04 -5.06
C GLY A 19 -8.94 21.27 -5.97
N HIS A 20 -10.12 21.69 -6.44
CA HIS A 20 -10.25 23.03 -7.04
C HIS A 20 -10.13 24.11 -5.95
N VAL A 21 -9.79 25.34 -6.32
CA VAL A 21 -9.34 26.44 -5.42
C VAL A 21 -10.28 26.73 -4.22
N GLU A 22 -11.53 26.25 -4.26
CA GLU A 22 -12.54 26.43 -3.21
C GLU A 22 -12.82 25.17 -2.36
N ASP A 23 -12.31 23.99 -2.75
CA ASP A 23 -12.54 22.72 -2.07
C ASP A 23 -11.31 22.34 -1.21
N VAL A 24 -11.22 22.95 -0.03
CA VAL A 24 -10.27 22.55 1.01
C VAL A 24 -10.93 21.50 1.90
N LEU A 25 -10.39 20.27 1.88
CA LEU A 25 -10.81 19.17 2.73
C LEU A 25 -9.69 18.81 3.69
N THR A 26 -10.04 18.48 4.93
CA THR A 26 -9.09 17.88 5.87
C THR A 26 -9.26 16.37 5.82
N VAL A 27 -8.16 15.62 5.81
CA VAL A 27 -8.18 14.16 5.83
C VAL A 27 -7.17 13.59 6.84
N THR A 28 -7.40 12.38 7.32
CA THR A 28 -6.42 11.62 8.11
C THR A 28 -6.11 10.29 7.41
N GLY A 29 -4.82 9.97 7.29
CA GLY A 29 -4.38 8.68 6.81
C GLY A 29 -4.82 7.59 7.79
N GLN A 30 -5.26 6.45 7.25
CA GLN A 30 -5.62 5.31 8.07
C GLN A 30 -4.80 4.06 7.73
N ARG A 31 -4.69 3.71 6.45
CA ARG A 31 -4.16 2.40 6.04
C ARG A 31 -3.48 2.49 4.68
N VAL A 32 -2.41 1.70 4.51
CA VAL A 32 -1.82 1.37 3.21
C VAL A 32 -1.93 -0.13 3.00
N SER A 33 -2.47 -0.56 1.86
CA SER A 33 -2.55 -1.98 1.52
C SER A 33 -2.03 -2.26 0.11
N ARG A 34 -1.19 -3.27 -0.04
CA ARG A 34 -0.83 -3.84 -1.34
C ARG A 34 -1.78 -4.98 -1.66
N VAL A 35 -2.46 -4.91 -2.79
CA VAL A 35 -3.31 -5.98 -3.32
C VAL A 35 -2.63 -6.54 -4.55
N ASP A 36 -2.31 -7.84 -4.54
CA ASP A 36 -1.71 -8.51 -5.69
C ASP A 36 -2.77 -9.20 -6.58
N ALA A 37 -2.37 -9.49 -7.81
CA ALA A 37 -3.26 -9.98 -8.86
C ALA A 37 -3.86 -11.33 -8.49
N VAL A 38 -5.14 -11.52 -8.81
CA VAL A 38 -5.75 -12.85 -8.80
C VAL A 38 -5.43 -13.53 -10.12
N ALA A 39 -4.73 -14.67 -10.06
CA ALA A 39 -4.49 -15.51 -11.24
C ALA A 39 -5.84 -15.86 -11.91
N GLY A 40 -5.99 -15.50 -13.19
CA GLY A 40 -7.24 -15.69 -13.95
C GLY A 40 -8.22 -14.50 -13.93
N GLN A 41 -7.91 -13.43 -13.20
CA GLN A 41 -8.60 -12.13 -13.28
C GLN A 41 -7.55 -11.04 -13.46
N GLU A 42 -6.98 -10.97 -14.66
CA GLU A 42 -6.07 -9.89 -15.04
C GLU A 42 -6.86 -8.59 -15.13
N GLN A 43 -6.88 -7.84 -14.02
CA GLN A 43 -7.29 -6.44 -14.04
C GLN A 43 -6.18 -5.61 -14.69
N PRO A 44 -6.50 -4.47 -15.32
CA PRO A 44 -5.51 -3.62 -15.96
C PRO A 44 -4.41 -3.11 -15.01
N ASN A 45 -4.63 -3.13 -13.69
CA ASN A 45 -3.62 -2.88 -12.66
C ASN A 45 -3.58 -4.06 -11.66
N PRO A 46 -2.83 -5.12 -11.98
CA PRO A 46 -2.84 -6.38 -11.22
C PRO A 46 -2.27 -6.23 -9.81
N SER A 47 -1.35 -5.29 -9.59
CA SER A 47 -0.87 -4.92 -8.25
C SER A 47 -1.17 -3.44 -8.02
N ALA A 48 -2.03 -3.14 -7.05
CA ALA A 48 -2.36 -1.77 -6.66
C ALA A 48 -2.03 -1.55 -5.18
N ILE A 49 -1.41 -0.42 -4.89
CA ILE A 49 -1.25 0.05 -3.52
C ILE A 49 -2.40 1.02 -3.25
N HIS A 50 -3.23 0.67 -2.27
CA HIS A 50 -4.35 1.48 -1.85
C HIS A 50 -3.96 2.27 -0.60
N VAL A 51 -4.12 3.59 -0.65
CA VAL A 51 -3.96 4.48 0.49
C VAL A 51 -5.32 5.03 0.86
N ASN A 52 -5.77 4.74 2.08
CA ASN A 52 -7.08 5.14 2.57
C ASN A 52 -6.95 6.33 3.50
N PHE A 53 -7.73 7.36 3.22
CA PHE A 53 -7.89 8.55 4.05
C PHE A 53 -9.34 8.71 4.49
N GLU A 54 -9.54 9.13 5.72
CA GLU A 54 -10.85 9.56 6.23
C GLU A 54 -11.00 11.07 6.04
N ILE A 55 -12.14 11.52 5.50
CA ILE A 55 -12.43 12.94 5.30
C ILE A 55 -13.06 13.52 6.56
N LEU A 56 -12.38 14.52 7.14
CA LEU A 56 -12.86 15.31 8.25
C LEU A 56 -13.58 16.56 7.72
N LYS A 57 -14.91 16.59 7.79
CA LYS A 57 -15.70 17.78 7.46
C LYS A 57 -16.11 18.52 8.74
N LYS A 58 -15.60 19.74 8.92
CA LYS A 58 -15.88 20.56 10.10
C LYS A 58 -17.38 20.85 10.21
N GLY A 59 -18.00 20.45 11.32
CA GLY A 59 -19.42 20.70 11.61
C GLY A 59 -20.40 19.63 11.11
N GLU A 60 -19.93 18.58 10.43
CA GLU A 60 -20.73 17.40 10.12
C GLU A 60 -20.20 16.21 10.93
N HIS A 61 -21.06 15.58 11.72
CA HIS A 61 -20.87 14.19 12.13
C HIS A 61 -21.63 13.33 11.12
N PRO A 62 -21.01 12.94 10.00
CA PRO A 62 -21.70 12.04 9.09
C PRO A 62 -21.90 10.71 9.80
N VAL A 63 -23.09 10.12 9.65
CA VAL A 63 -23.43 8.78 10.16
C VAL A 63 -22.53 7.70 9.53
N THR A 64 -21.82 8.04 8.45
CA THR A 64 -20.87 7.16 7.74
C THR A 64 -19.61 7.96 7.39
N PRO A 65 -18.40 7.48 7.78
CA PRO A 65 -17.16 8.15 7.43
C PRO A 65 -16.99 8.14 5.90
N LYS A 66 -16.70 9.31 5.33
CA LYS A 66 -16.35 9.43 3.91
C LYS A 66 -14.88 9.05 3.77
N ILE A 67 -14.60 8.06 2.93
CA ILE A 67 -13.24 7.56 2.69
C ILE A 67 -12.80 8.03 1.30
N LEU A 68 -11.63 8.66 1.25
CA LEU A 68 -10.88 8.89 0.02
C LEU A 68 -9.89 7.73 -0.15
N VAL A 69 -9.95 7.04 -1.29
CA VAL A 69 -9.03 5.95 -1.61
C VAL A 69 -8.19 6.37 -2.81
N LEU A 70 -6.87 6.36 -2.64
CA LEU A 70 -5.92 6.46 -3.75
C LEU A 70 -5.46 5.06 -4.12
N ALA A 71 -5.76 4.63 -5.35
CA ALA A 71 -5.24 3.39 -5.92
C ALA A 71 -4.12 3.75 -6.90
N LEU A 72 -2.90 3.35 -6.56
CA LEU A 72 -1.69 3.72 -7.29
C LEU A 72 -0.95 2.45 -7.73
N SER A 73 -0.29 2.53 -8.88
CA SER A 73 0.64 1.46 -9.27
C SER A 73 1.88 1.50 -8.36
N PRO A 74 2.61 0.38 -8.18
CA PRO A 74 3.82 0.36 -7.36
C PRO A 74 4.89 1.37 -7.80
N SER A 75 5.01 1.64 -9.12
CA SER A 75 5.93 2.66 -9.63
C SER A 75 5.49 4.06 -9.23
N ASP A 76 4.20 4.39 -9.36
CA ASP A 76 3.69 5.72 -9.00
C ASP A 76 3.86 6.00 -7.51
N VAL A 77 3.65 4.99 -6.65
CA VAL A 77 3.88 5.12 -5.20
C VAL A 77 5.34 5.40 -4.87
N LEU A 78 6.27 4.72 -5.56
CA LEU A 78 7.70 4.94 -5.33
C LEU A 78 8.10 6.36 -5.72
N GLU A 79 7.69 6.82 -6.91
CA GLU A 79 8.00 8.17 -7.39
C GLU A 79 7.38 9.25 -6.48
N LEU A 80 6.10 9.09 -6.12
CA LEU A 80 5.43 9.99 -5.19
C LEU A 80 6.12 10.01 -3.82
N GLY A 81 6.49 8.85 -3.29
CA GLY A 81 7.19 8.73 -2.02
C GLY A 81 8.55 9.44 -2.01
N ILE A 82 9.34 9.28 -3.08
CA ILE A 82 10.62 9.97 -3.25
C ILE A 82 10.42 11.48 -3.25
N LEU A 83 9.44 11.97 -4.01
CA LEU A 83 9.17 13.41 -4.09
C LEU A 83 8.73 13.97 -2.74
N LEU A 84 7.83 13.29 -2.03
CA LEU A 84 7.36 13.70 -0.70
C LEU A 84 8.52 13.76 0.31
N VAL A 85 9.42 12.77 0.30
CA VAL A 85 10.61 12.78 1.15
C VAL A 85 11.53 13.93 0.79
N ALA A 86 11.81 14.14 -0.50
CA ALA A 86 12.69 15.21 -0.96
C ALA A 86 12.18 16.60 -0.54
N THR A 87 10.88 16.86 -0.71
CA THR A 87 10.25 18.12 -0.27
C THR A 87 10.27 18.25 1.26
N ALA A 88 10.05 17.16 2.01
CA ALA A 88 10.04 17.20 3.47
C ALA A 88 11.42 17.46 4.10
N ILE A 89 12.52 17.34 3.34
CA ILE A 89 13.88 17.57 3.82
C ILE A 89 14.51 18.86 3.30
N GLU A 90 13.82 19.63 2.46
CA GLU A 90 14.37 20.80 1.76
C GLU A 90 14.93 21.87 2.72
N ASP A 91 14.23 22.12 3.83
CA ASP A 91 14.62 23.11 4.85
C ASP A 91 15.28 22.49 6.09
N LYS A 92 15.65 21.21 6.05
CA LYS A 92 16.21 20.49 7.21
C LYS A 92 17.74 20.59 7.28
N THR A 93 18.27 20.53 8.50
CA THR A 93 19.71 20.43 8.74
C THR A 93 20.27 19.09 8.30
N SER A 94 21.58 19.01 8.07
CA SER A 94 22.26 17.76 7.68
C SER A 94 22.07 16.63 8.70
N THR A 95 21.98 16.96 9.99
CA THR A 95 21.70 16.00 11.06
C THR A 95 20.30 15.40 10.91
N GLU A 96 19.27 16.24 10.75
CA GLU A 96 17.88 15.78 10.59
C GLU A 96 17.67 14.98 9.29
N VAL A 97 18.38 15.33 8.22
CA VAL A 97 18.40 14.55 6.98
C VAL A 97 19.01 13.16 7.23
N SER A 98 20.09 13.08 8.00
CA SER A 98 20.74 11.82 8.34
C SER A 98 19.84 10.92 9.19
N GLU A 99 19.12 11.48 10.16
CA GLU A 99 18.11 10.76 10.96
C GLU A 99 16.96 10.25 10.07
N THR A 100 16.49 11.07 9.14
CA THR A 100 15.45 10.68 8.18
C THR A 100 15.91 9.50 7.31
N LYS A 101 17.16 9.53 6.84
CA LYS A 101 17.75 8.42 6.07
C LYS A 101 17.85 7.14 6.88
N GLU A 102 18.25 7.23 8.14
CA GLU A 102 18.33 6.09 9.04
C GLU A 102 16.94 5.46 9.27
N HIS A 103 15.94 6.29 9.57
CA HIS A 103 14.56 5.82 9.73
C HIS A 103 14.01 5.15 8.48
N LEU A 104 14.25 5.72 7.29
CA LEU A 104 13.84 5.10 6.02
C LEU A 104 14.55 3.75 5.81
N SER A 105 15.85 3.67 6.12
CA SER A 105 16.62 2.44 5.98
C SER A 105 16.08 1.34 6.88
N GLN A 106 15.79 1.67 8.15
CA GLN A 106 15.19 0.73 9.09
C GLN A 106 13.82 0.24 8.62
N ARG A 107 12.97 1.15 8.12
CA ARG A 107 11.64 0.78 7.59
C ARG A 107 11.71 -0.16 6.40
N VAL A 108 12.69 0.01 5.51
CA VAL A 108 12.92 -0.92 4.39
C VAL A 108 13.27 -2.32 4.91
N VAL A 109 14.13 -2.41 5.92
CA VAL A 109 14.49 -3.70 6.55
C VAL A 109 13.27 -4.36 7.17
N ASP A 110 12.47 -3.62 7.95
CA ASP A 110 11.25 -4.14 8.59
C ASP A 110 10.25 -4.69 7.55
N LEU A 111 10.07 -3.97 6.43
CA LEU A 111 9.16 -4.37 5.35
C LEU A 111 9.66 -5.60 4.56
N GLN A 112 10.98 -5.74 4.38
CA GLN A 112 11.56 -6.93 3.77
C GLN A 112 11.36 -8.19 4.63
N GLN A 113 11.30 -8.04 5.96
CA GLN A 113 11.10 -9.16 6.89
C GLN A 113 9.63 -9.56 7.06
N THR A 114 8.68 -8.68 6.73
CA THR A 114 7.23 -8.91 6.90
C THR A 114 6.54 -9.53 5.68
N MET A 115 7.26 -9.74 4.56
CA MET A 115 6.80 -10.59 3.46
C MET A 115 7.31 -12.03 3.63
N PRO A 116 6.54 -12.97 4.23
CA PRO A 116 6.88 -14.37 4.16
C PRO A 116 6.79 -14.83 2.70
N PHE A 117 7.90 -15.35 2.20
CA PHE A 117 7.98 -16.11 0.95
C PHE A 117 6.87 -17.18 0.97
N VAL A 118 5.80 -17.01 0.18
CA VAL A 118 4.83 -18.08 -0.04
C VAL A 118 5.47 -19.08 -1.00
N ILE A 119 6.33 -19.96 -0.46
CA ILE A 119 6.63 -21.23 -1.11
C ILE A 119 5.35 -22.07 -0.98
N GLY A 120 4.47 -21.93 -1.97
CA GLY A 120 3.37 -22.86 -2.17
C GLY A 120 3.93 -24.25 -2.44
N TYR A 121 3.88 -25.09 -1.40
CA TYR A 121 4.07 -26.52 -1.44
C TYR A 121 3.34 -27.15 -2.63
N ASN A 122 4.08 -27.82 -3.52
CA ASN A 122 3.58 -28.98 -4.27
C ASN A 122 4.56 -30.13 -4.04
N ARG A 123 4.55 -30.65 -2.82
CA ARG A 123 5.05 -31.98 -2.51
C ARG A 123 3.81 -32.77 -2.11
N GLU A 124 3.31 -33.57 -3.04
CA GLU A 124 2.23 -34.59 -2.94
C GLU A 124 1.25 -34.56 -4.12
N LEU A 125 1.74 -34.75 -5.35
CA LEU A 125 0.99 -35.42 -6.42
C LEU A 125 1.99 -36.19 -7.28
N ASN A 126 2.65 -37.17 -6.67
CA ASN A 126 3.32 -38.23 -7.41
C ASN A 126 2.87 -39.57 -6.83
N ASN A 127 1.55 -39.79 -6.86
CA ASN A 127 0.97 -41.12 -6.82
C ASN A 127 0.82 -41.58 -8.27
N ASP A 128 1.67 -42.56 -8.61
CA ASP A 128 1.67 -43.46 -9.76
C ASP A 128 0.85 -43.12 -11.02
N PRO A 129 1.49 -43.06 -12.20
CA PRO A 129 0.82 -43.14 -13.48
C PRO A 129 0.66 -44.61 -13.87
N LYS A 130 -0.52 -45.21 -13.69
CA LYS A 130 -0.89 -46.43 -14.41
C LYS A 130 -2.40 -46.74 -14.36
N GLU A 131 -2.89 -47.15 -15.52
CA GLU A 131 -4.15 -47.87 -15.75
C GLU A 131 -5.44 -47.06 -15.90
N TRP A 132 -5.52 -46.23 -16.95
CA TRP A 132 -6.75 -46.11 -17.75
C TRP A 132 -6.34 -45.89 -19.22
N LEU A 133 -6.93 -46.65 -20.15
CA LEU A 133 -6.55 -46.92 -21.55
C LEU A 133 -5.70 -48.21 -21.63
N ASP A 134 -6.21 -49.39 -22.01
CA ASP A 134 -7.00 -49.68 -23.21
C ASP A 134 -8.08 -50.77 -22.99
N ASN A 135 -9.23 -50.56 -23.64
CA ASN A 135 -10.08 -51.60 -24.22
C ASN A 135 -9.55 -51.90 -25.63
#